data_AF-A0A8X6H078-F1
#
_entry.id   AF-A0A8X6H078-F1
#
_cell.length_a   1.000
_cell.length_b   1.000
_cell.length_c   1.000
_cell.angle_alpha   90.00
_cell.angle_beta   90.00
_cell.angle_gamma   90.00
#
_symmetry.space_group_name_H-M   'P 1'
#
loop_
_entity.id
_entity.type
_entity.pdbx_description
1 polymer ?
#
loop_
_entity_poly.entity_id
_entity_poly.type
_entity_poly.pdbx_seq_one_letter_code
_entity_poly.pdbx_strand_id
1 'polypeptide(L)'
;LSIEDDVKGCASMIPSIQAITVKASLAQRFADYALKGKEECIALVRDQHLQQQGWAAVIANLDDIKDSVQKSFNHLTDLFAKFLENVPRFQEILRLALDDIALLAKVPVLPKLIDDVLSSEQESEVKHTLLTWFCTEPQYYLELLTEKCQAGIDVLNEDCLLSLKEEFFNVLKNADNPDIKEVKGIGDRLANLNKLIEDFDKHCNDQNEIKGIFSSDRMGYARDPNVLPDVCTKRELSDSINRRIQYISCIESDIHKMQTKIHNFWKYMQSVMNQINCLEQVLLAPQRYLKMCAEVCRRREFSSRYMK
;
A
#
# COMPACT_ATOMS: atom_id res chain seq x y z
N LEU A 1 19.88 -27.65 45.45
CA LEU A 1 19.17 -27.96 46.70
C LEU A 1 17.84 -27.24 46.63
N SER A 2 16.73 -27.97 46.68
CA SER A 2 15.40 -27.40 46.45
C SER A 2 15.04 -26.47 47.61
N ILE A 3 14.44 -25.31 47.31
CA ILE A 3 13.89 -24.40 48.33
C ILE A 3 12.90 -25.15 49.24
N GLU A 4 12.21 -26.16 48.69
CA GLU A 4 11.31 -27.03 49.46
C GLU A 4 12.04 -27.85 50.53
N ASP A 5 13.26 -28.29 50.25
CA ASP A 5 14.07 -29.07 51.20
C ASP A 5 14.60 -28.17 52.32
N ASP A 6 15.00 -26.94 51.98
CA ASP A 6 15.45 -25.92 52.94
C ASP A 6 14.30 -25.47 53.88
N VAL A 7 13.08 -25.34 53.37
CA VAL A 7 11.88 -25.00 54.15
C VAL A 7 11.49 -26.14 55.11
N LYS A 8 11.49 -27.40 54.63
CA LYS A 8 11.21 -28.57 55.45
C LYS A 8 12.27 -28.74 56.55
N GLY A 9 13.54 -28.51 56.21
CA GLY A 9 14.65 -28.50 57.17
C GLY A 9 14.46 -27.45 58.27
N CYS A 10 14.17 -26.20 57.90
CA CYS A 10 13.93 -25.10 58.84
C CYS A 10 12.71 -25.32 59.75
N ALA A 11 11.64 -25.95 59.25
CA ALA A 11 10.44 -26.26 60.02
C ALA A 11 10.67 -27.30 61.12
N SER A 12 11.67 -28.17 60.95
CA SER A 12 12.01 -29.24 61.89
C SER A 12 13.05 -28.83 62.96
N MET A 13 13.59 -27.61 62.92
CA MET A 13 14.63 -27.14 63.84
C MET A 13 14.09 -26.80 65.24
N ILE A 14 14.79 -27.26 66.27
CA ILE A 14 14.55 -26.92 67.69
C ILE A 14 14.79 -25.41 67.90
N PRO A 15 13.93 -24.71 68.67
CA PRO A 15 14.11 -23.29 68.98
C PRO A 15 15.50 -22.99 69.57
N SER A 16 16.28 -22.19 68.85
CA SER A 16 17.64 -21.79 69.24
C SER A 16 18.04 -20.53 68.46
N ILE A 17 19.05 -19.79 68.95
CA ILE A 17 19.62 -18.63 68.25
C ILE A 17 20.07 -19.04 66.84
N GLN A 18 20.67 -20.23 66.70
CA GLN A 18 21.08 -20.77 65.41
C GLN A 18 19.89 -21.03 64.48
N ALA A 19 18.77 -21.56 64.98
CA ALA A 19 17.55 -21.73 64.20
C ALA A 19 16.94 -20.40 63.75
N ILE A 20 17.05 -19.33 64.56
CA ILE A 20 16.63 -17.98 64.18
C ILE A 20 17.50 -17.44 63.04
N THR A 21 18.83 -17.59 63.13
CA THR A 21 19.76 -17.17 62.07
C THR A 21 19.49 -17.89 60.76
N VAL A 22 19.24 -19.21 60.78
CA VAL A 22 18.92 -19.98 59.58
C VAL A 22 17.57 -19.54 58.98
N LYS A 23 16.54 -19.32 59.80
CA LYS A 23 15.22 -18.83 59.34
C LYS A 23 15.29 -17.43 58.75
N ALA A 24 16.05 -16.52 59.37
CA ALA A 24 16.27 -15.16 58.85
C ALA A 24 17.04 -15.18 57.51
N SER A 25 18.04 -16.05 57.37
CA SER A 25 18.77 -16.24 56.11
C SER A 25 17.87 -16.82 55.01
N LEU A 26 16.97 -17.76 55.35
CA LEU A 26 16.01 -18.30 54.40
C LEU A 26 14.98 -17.24 53.96
N ALA A 27 14.45 -16.44 54.88
CA ALA A 27 13.56 -15.32 54.57
C ALA A 27 14.22 -14.27 53.66
N GLN A 28 15.50 -13.95 53.89
CA GLN A 28 16.28 -13.08 53.00
C GLN A 28 16.40 -13.66 51.58
N ARG A 29 16.69 -14.96 51.46
CA ARG A 29 16.73 -15.62 50.15
C ARG A 29 15.37 -15.56 49.44
N PHE A 30 14.25 -15.75 50.15
CA PHE A 30 12.91 -15.59 49.57
C PHE A 30 12.65 -14.16 49.09
N ALA A 31 13.03 -13.15 49.87
CA ALA A 31 12.91 -11.75 49.46
C ALA A 31 13.76 -11.45 48.21
N ASP A 32 14.98 -11.97 48.12
CA ASP A 32 15.85 -11.80 46.95
C ASP A 32 15.27 -12.50 45.70
N TYR A 33 14.66 -13.67 45.85
CA TYR A 33 13.95 -14.36 44.75
C TYR A 33 12.69 -13.61 44.31
N ALA A 34 11.90 -13.09 45.24
CA ALA A 34 10.71 -12.30 44.94
C ALA A 34 11.06 -10.98 44.23
N LEU A 35 12.13 -10.30 44.66
CA LEU A 35 12.64 -9.11 44.00
C LEU A 35 13.09 -9.42 42.57
N LYS A 36 13.86 -10.50 42.37
CA LYS A 36 14.30 -10.92 41.04
C LYS A 36 13.12 -11.29 40.13
N GLY A 37 12.13 -12.04 40.66
CA GLY A 37 10.92 -12.39 39.92
C GLY A 37 10.11 -11.15 39.51
N LYS A 38 10.03 -10.14 40.39
CA LYS A 38 9.41 -8.84 40.09
C LYS A 38 10.14 -8.12 38.97
N GLU A 39 11.47 -8.02 39.03
CA GLU A 39 12.28 -7.39 37.98
C GLU A 39 12.08 -8.07 36.61
N GLU A 40 12.03 -9.41 36.60
CA GLU A 40 11.75 -10.20 35.40
C GLU A 40 10.34 -9.93 34.86
N CYS A 41 9.32 -9.81 35.72
CA CYS A 41 7.95 -9.47 35.30
C CYS A 41 7.84 -8.05 34.75
N ILE A 42 8.52 -7.07 35.36
CA ILE A 42 8.56 -5.68 34.86
C ILE A 42 9.21 -5.64 33.48
N ALA A 43 10.33 -6.35 33.30
CA ALA A 43 10.99 -6.45 32.01
C ALA A 43 10.07 -7.10 30.97
N LEU A 44 9.31 -8.14 31.34
CA LEU A 44 8.38 -8.80 30.44
C LEU A 44 7.19 -7.92 30.05
N VAL A 45 6.61 -7.16 30.99
CA VAL A 45 5.55 -6.18 30.71
C VAL A 45 6.06 -5.13 29.72
N ARG A 46 7.28 -4.63 29.93
CA ARG A 46 7.91 -3.68 28.99
C ARG A 46 8.08 -4.29 27.60
N ASP A 47 8.59 -5.52 27.50
CA ASP A 47 8.76 -6.24 26.23
C ASP A 47 7.41 -6.43 25.51
N GLN A 48 6.35 -6.80 26.24
CA GLN A 48 5.01 -6.98 25.67
C GLN A 48 4.42 -5.66 25.16
N HIS A 49 4.61 -4.55 25.88
CA HIS A 49 4.20 -3.23 25.40
C HIS A 49 4.93 -2.83 24.12
N LEU A 50 6.24 -3.08 24.02
CA LEU A 50 7.01 -2.79 22.80
C LEU A 50 6.52 -3.63 21.62
N GLN A 51 6.21 -4.91 21.84
CA GLN A 51 5.65 -5.79 20.81
C GLN A 51 4.27 -5.31 20.35
N GLN A 52 3.40 -4.89 21.27
CA GLN A 52 2.08 -4.35 20.96
C GLN A 52 2.17 -3.03 20.17
N GLN A 53 3.07 -2.12 20.58
CA GLN A 53 3.30 -0.86 19.88
C GLN A 53 3.86 -1.09 18.47
N GLY A 54 4.83 -1.99 18.33
CA GLY A 54 5.37 -2.40 17.03
C GLY A 54 4.29 -3.00 16.13
N TRP A 55 3.43 -3.86 16.68
CA TRP A 55 2.30 -4.42 15.94
C TRP A 55 1.31 -3.34 15.48
N ALA A 56 0.94 -2.42 16.36
CA ALA A 56 0.04 -1.31 16.02
C ALA A 56 0.61 -0.43 14.90
N ALA A 57 1.91 -0.17 14.91
CA ALA A 57 2.58 0.57 13.83
C ALA A 57 2.53 -0.18 12.49
N VAL A 58 2.74 -1.50 12.50
CA VAL A 58 2.62 -2.33 11.28
C VAL A 58 1.19 -2.30 10.72
N ILE A 59 0.17 -2.39 11.59
CA ILE A 59 -1.23 -2.30 11.15
C ILE A 59 -1.57 -0.91 10.61
N ALA A 60 -1.11 0.16 11.26
CA ALA A 60 -1.31 1.52 10.76
C ALA A 60 -0.69 1.70 9.37
N ASN A 61 0.53 1.21 9.15
CA ASN A 61 1.16 1.22 7.83
C ASN A 61 0.35 0.45 6.79
N LEU A 62 -0.17 -0.73 7.15
CA LEU A 62 -1.02 -1.54 6.29
C LEU A 62 -2.30 -0.78 5.89
N ASP A 63 -2.95 -0.11 6.85
CA ASP A 63 -4.13 0.70 6.58
C ASP A 63 -3.81 1.93 5.71
N ASP A 64 -2.66 2.58 5.91
CA ASP A 64 -2.21 3.71 5.09
C ASP A 64 -1.97 3.31 3.62
N ILE A 65 -1.27 2.19 3.38
CA ILE A 65 -1.03 1.71 2.01
C ILE A 65 -2.33 1.24 1.35
N LYS A 66 -3.24 0.64 2.13
CA LYS A 66 -4.56 0.21 1.67
C LYS A 66 -5.39 1.41 1.24
N ASP A 67 -5.42 2.47 2.03
CA ASP A 67 -6.13 3.71 1.70
C ASP A 67 -5.55 4.39 0.46
N SER A 68 -4.22 4.37 0.31
CA SER A 68 -3.54 4.92 -0.86
C SER A 68 -3.90 4.18 -2.15
N VAL A 69 -3.88 2.83 -2.13
CA VAL A 69 -4.27 2.03 -3.30
C VAL A 69 -5.76 2.18 -3.61
N GLN A 70 -6.62 2.30 -2.59
CA GLN A 70 -8.05 2.52 -2.77
C GLN A 70 -8.38 3.85 -3.44
N LYS A 71 -7.70 4.94 -3.03
CA LYS A 71 -7.84 6.25 -3.68
C LYS A 71 -7.40 6.20 -5.14
N SER A 72 -6.25 5.56 -5.40
CA SER A 72 -5.71 5.38 -6.76
C SER A 72 -6.67 4.58 -7.64
N PHE A 73 -7.25 3.52 -7.10
CA PHE A 73 -8.20 2.65 -7.79
C PHE A 73 -9.51 3.37 -8.14
N ASN A 74 -10.07 4.13 -7.19
CA ASN A 74 -11.29 4.91 -7.43
C ASN A 74 -11.06 5.94 -8.53
N HIS A 75 -9.92 6.64 -8.48
CA HIS A 75 -9.55 7.60 -9.52
C HIS A 75 -9.42 6.94 -10.90
N LEU A 76 -8.76 5.77 -10.98
CA LEU A 76 -8.67 5.02 -12.23
C LEU A 76 -10.07 4.62 -12.73
N THR A 77 -10.94 4.13 -11.85
CA THR A 77 -12.30 3.70 -12.21
C THR A 77 -13.12 4.86 -12.78
N ASP A 78 -13.04 6.05 -12.18
CA ASP A 78 -13.73 7.24 -12.69
C ASP A 78 -13.22 7.65 -14.08
N LEU A 79 -11.91 7.58 -14.30
CA LEU A 79 -11.32 7.86 -15.61
C LEU A 79 -11.69 6.80 -16.64
N PHE A 80 -11.72 5.53 -16.25
CA PHE A 80 -12.08 4.41 -17.11
C PHE A 80 -13.56 4.50 -17.53
N ALA A 81 -14.45 4.86 -16.60
CA ALA A 81 -15.87 5.09 -16.92
C ALA A 81 -16.04 6.20 -17.98
N LYS A 82 -15.35 7.33 -17.81
CA LYS A 82 -15.34 8.41 -18.81
C LYS A 82 -14.72 7.98 -20.14
N PHE A 83 -13.70 7.11 -20.12
CA PHE A 83 -13.14 6.55 -21.33
C PHE A 83 -14.19 5.71 -22.08
N LEU A 84 -14.90 4.83 -21.38
CA LEU A 84 -15.97 3.99 -21.94
C LEU A 84 -17.11 4.82 -22.54
N GLU A 85 -17.52 5.90 -21.87
CA GLU A 85 -18.52 6.85 -22.40
C GLU A 85 -18.09 7.46 -23.75
N ASN A 86 -16.79 7.65 -23.98
CA ASN A 86 -16.25 8.20 -25.21
C ASN A 86 -15.91 7.14 -26.28
N VAL A 87 -15.97 5.84 -25.97
CA VAL A 87 -15.64 4.77 -26.92
C VAL A 87 -16.43 4.88 -28.24
N PRO A 88 -17.75 5.16 -28.25
CA PRO A 88 -18.48 5.31 -29.52
C PRO A 88 -17.92 6.44 -30.41
N ARG A 89 -17.53 7.56 -29.79
CA ARG A 89 -16.89 8.70 -30.49
C ARG A 89 -15.53 8.29 -31.06
N PHE A 90 -14.72 7.58 -30.27
CA PHE A 90 -13.42 7.09 -30.70
C PHE A 90 -13.54 6.11 -31.86
N GLN A 91 -14.47 5.17 -31.80
CA GLN A 91 -14.73 4.22 -32.88
C GLN A 91 -15.12 4.94 -34.18
N GLU A 92 -15.93 6.00 -34.13
CA GLU A 92 -16.26 6.78 -35.32
C GLU A 92 -15.03 7.50 -35.90
N ILE A 93 -14.16 8.07 -35.06
CA ILE A 93 -12.89 8.66 -35.50
C ILE A 93 -12.02 7.60 -36.22
N LEU A 94 -11.86 6.42 -35.63
CA LEU A 94 -11.03 5.36 -36.21
C LEU A 94 -11.63 4.81 -37.52
N ARG A 95 -12.96 4.70 -37.60
CA ARG A 95 -13.68 4.26 -38.80
C ARG A 95 -13.45 5.22 -39.98
N LEU A 96 -13.47 6.53 -39.73
CA LEU A 96 -13.24 7.55 -40.75
C LEU A 96 -11.76 7.72 -41.09
N ALA A 97 -10.86 7.40 -40.16
CA ALA A 97 -9.45 7.72 -40.27
C ALA A 97 -8.79 7.18 -41.54
N LEU A 98 -9.03 5.91 -41.89
CA LEU A 98 -8.37 5.28 -43.03
C LEU A 98 -8.73 5.96 -44.37
N ASP A 99 -10.02 6.24 -44.57
CA ASP A 99 -10.51 6.88 -45.79
C ASP A 99 -9.99 8.33 -45.90
N ASP A 100 -10.03 9.07 -44.79
CA ASP A 100 -9.57 10.45 -44.72
C ASP A 100 -8.05 10.56 -44.90
N ILE A 101 -7.27 9.64 -44.32
CA ILE A 101 -5.82 9.55 -44.51
C ILE A 101 -5.51 9.28 -46.00
N ALA A 102 -6.20 8.31 -46.61
CA ALA A 102 -6.02 7.97 -48.02
C ALA A 102 -6.42 9.12 -48.96
N LEU A 103 -7.43 9.91 -48.59
CA LEU A 103 -7.82 11.12 -49.29
C LEU A 103 -6.75 12.21 -49.16
N LEU A 104 -6.30 12.51 -47.93
CA LEU A 104 -5.26 13.50 -47.65
C LEU A 104 -3.94 13.19 -48.38
N ALA A 105 -3.62 11.91 -48.56
CA ALA A 105 -2.46 11.44 -49.32
C ALA A 105 -2.57 11.74 -50.83
N LYS A 106 -3.74 12.12 -51.34
CA LYS A 106 -4.00 12.42 -52.76
C LYS A 106 -4.27 13.90 -53.03
N VAL A 107 -4.73 14.67 -52.03
CA VAL A 107 -5.06 16.09 -52.21
C VAL A 107 -3.79 16.93 -52.28
N PRO A 108 -3.51 17.64 -53.39
CA PRO A 108 -2.32 18.49 -53.50
C PRO A 108 -2.46 19.78 -52.66
N VAL A 109 -1.34 20.25 -52.11
CA VAL A 109 -1.25 21.56 -51.46
C VAL A 109 -1.31 22.67 -52.52
N LEU A 110 -1.99 23.78 -52.22
CA LEU A 110 -1.97 24.98 -53.06
C LEU A 110 -0.50 25.45 -53.30
N PRO A 111 -0.05 25.58 -54.56
CA PRO A 111 1.35 25.88 -54.89
C PRO A 111 1.91 27.12 -54.19
N LYS A 112 1.09 28.17 -54.05
CA LYS A 112 1.48 29.43 -53.37
C LYS A 112 1.77 29.30 -51.88
N LEU A 113 1.42 28.17 -51.25
CA LEU A 113 1.80 27.86 -49.86
C LEU A 113 3.15 27.13 -49.79
N ILE A 114 3.65 26.66 -50.92
CA ILE A 114 4.90 25.90 -51.06
C ILE A 114 6.03 26.81 -51.54
N ASP A 115 5.73 27.83 -52.37
CA ASP A 115 6.69 28.76 -52.97
C ASP A 115 7.58 29.50 -51.93
N ASP A 116 7.07 29.85 -50.75
CA ASP A 116 7.88 30.49 -49.69
C ASP A 116 8.82 29.50 -48.97
N VAL A 117 8.56 28.19 -49.04
CA VAL A 117 9.34 27.15 -48.36
C VAL A 117 10.46 26.59 -49.26
N LEU A 118 10.28 26.66 -50.59
CA LEU A 118 11.18 26.07 -51.59
C LEU A 118 12.19 27.06 -52.21
N SER A 119 12.53 28.14 -51.52
CA SER A 119 13.62 29.05 -51.94
C SER A 119 15.01 28.38 -51.96
N SER A 120 15.13 27.11 -51.57
CA SER A 120 16.33 26.31 -51.68
C SER A 120 16.21 25.31 -52.84
N GLU A 121 17.02 25.55 -53.86
CA GLU A 121 17.22 24.76 -55.06
C GLU A 121 17.39 23.25 -54.76
N GLN A 122 16.35 22.46 -55.05
CA GLN A 122 16.48 21.11 -55.59
C GLN A 122 15.11 20.67 -56.13
N GLU A 123 15.00 20.68 -57.46
CA GLU A 123 13.92 20.04 -58.19
C GLU A 123 13.87 18.55 -57.82
N SER A 124 12.90 18.20 -57.00
CA SER A 124 12.32 16.87 -57.03
C SER A 124 10.82 17.03 -57.13
N GLU A 125 10.25 16.24 -58.02
CA GLU A 125 8.86 16.11 -58.42
C GLU A 125 7.94 15.63 -57.26
N VAL A 126 8.22 16.05 -56.03
CA VAL A 126 7.48 15.70 -54.83
C VAL A 126 6.19 16.50 -54.86
N LYS A 127 5.11 15.85 -55.32
CA LYS A 127 3.75 16.36 -55.14
C LYS A 127 3.48 16.46 -53.64
N HIS A 128 3.68 17.65 -53.06
CA HIS A 128 3.29 17.91 -51.68
C HIS A 128 1.78 17.77 -51.56
N THR A 129 1.35 16.77 -50.80
CA THR A 129 -0.05 16.53 -50.48
C THR A 129 -0.38 17.11 -49.11
N LEU A 130 -1.66 17.34 -48.84
CA LEU A 130 -2.09 17.83 -47.54
C LEU A 130 -1.59 16.90 -46.42
N LEU A 131 -1.58 15.58 -46.63
CA LEU A 131 -1.02 14.66 -45.65
C LEU A 131 0.45 14.96 -45.34
N THR A 132 1.30 15.07 -46.36
CA THR A 132 2.73 15.38 -46.18
C THR A 132 3.00 16.78 -45.63
N TRP A 133 2.03 17.68 -45.73
CA TRP A 133 2.13 19.04 -45.20
C TRP A 133 1.71 19.12 -43.72
N PHE A 134 0.69 18.35 -43.33
CA PHE A 134 0.17 18.33 -41.96
C PHE A 134 0.83 17.31 -41.05
N CYS A 135 1.39 16.25 -41.61
CA CYS A 135 1.97 15.13 -40.86
C CYS A 135 3.37 14.82 -41.37
N THR A 136 4.34 14.75 -40.44
CA THR A 136 5.70 14.31 -40.73
C THR A 136 5.81 12.79 -40.84
N GLU A 137 4.87 12.08 -40.22
CA GLU A 137 4.84 10.62 -40.22
C GLU A 137 4.30 10.09 -41.55
N PRO A 138 4.81 8.94 -42.02
CA PRO A 138 4.34 8.34 -43.26
C PRO A 138 2.94 7.76 -43.10
N GLN A 139 2.22 7.64 -44.22
CA GLN A 139 0.84 7.13 -44.25
C GLN A 139 0.66 5.79 -43.51
N TYR A 140 1.55 4.82 -43.76
CA TYR A 140 1.48 3.49 -43.13
C TYR A 140 1.56 3.55 -41.60
N TYR A 141 2.24 4.55 -41.04
CA TYR A 141 2.36 4.73 -39.59
C TYR A 141 1.01 5.13 -38.99
N LEU A 142 0.26 6.00 -39.66
CA LEU A 142 -1.07 6.43 -39.22
C LEU A 142 -2.11 5.31 -39.34
N GLU A 143 -1.99 4.47 -40.37
CA GLU A 143 -2.80 3.25 -40.51
C GLU A 143 -2.52 2.27 -39.35
N LEU A 144 -1.24 2.01 -39.07
CA LEU A 144 -0.82 1.20 -37.92
C LEU A 144 -1.27 1.82 -36.58
N LEU A 145 -1.25 3.15 -36.46
CA LEU A 145 -1.72 3.85 -35.28
C LEU A 145 -3.23 3.66 -35.06
N THR A 146 -4.00 3.64 -36.15
CA THR A 146 -5.45 3.38 -36.13
C THR A 146 -5.73 1.97 -35.62
N GLU A 147 -5.01 0.97 -36.13
CA GLU A 147 -5.09 -0.43 -35.66
C GLU A 147 -4.72 -0.56 -34.17
N LYS A 148 -3.63 0.11 -33.74
CA LYS A 148 -3.21 0.12 -32.33
C LYS A 148 -4.25 0.75 -31.41
N CYS A 149 -4.89 1.84 -31.84
CA CYS A 149 -5.96 2.48 -31.07
C CYS A 149 -7.17 1.55 -30.96
N GLN A 150 -7.55 0.89 -32.05
CA GLN A 150 -8.66 -0.06 -32.05
C GLN A 150 -8.39 -1.22 -31.09
N ALA A 151 -7.21 -1.86 -31.18
CA ALA A 151 -6.81 -2.91 -30.26
C ALA A 151 -6.79 -2.43 -28.80
N GLY A 152 -6.38 -1.17 -28.56
CA GLY A 152 -6.41 -0.57 -27.24
C GLY A 152 -7.81 -0.38 -26.67
N ILE A 153 -8.77 0.05 -27.50
CA ILE A 153 -10.19 0.15 -27.13
C ILE A 153 -10.77 -1.24 -26.84
N ASP A 154 -10.45 -2.22 -27.67
CA ASP A 154 -10.96 -3.60 -27.52
C ASP A 154 -10.48 -4.24 -26.21
N VAL A 155 -9.23 -3.95 -25.80
CA VAL A 155 -8.67 -4.38 -24.50
C VAL A 155 -9.28 -3.59 -23.34
N LEU A 156 -9.44 -2.28 -23.48
CA LEU A 156 -9.95 -1.38 -22.44
C LEU A 156 -11.49 -1.35 -22.43
N ASN A 157 -12.10 -2.51 -22.29
CA ASN A 157 -13.56 -2.69 -22.31
C ASN A 157 -14.15 -2.86 -20.89
N GLU A 158 -15.47 -3.06 -20.83
CA GLU A 158 -16.18 -3.25 -19.56
C GLU A 158 -15.75 -4.51 -18.81
N ASP A 159 -15.52 -5.63 -19.52
CA ASP A 159 -15.05 -6.89 -18.93
C ASP A 159 -13.68 -6.73 -18.26
N CYS A 160 -12.78 -5.96 -18.89
CA CYS A 160 -11.47 -5.62 -18.34
C CYS A 160 -11.61 -4.84 -17.02
N LEU A 161 -12.50 -3.84 -16.98
CA LEU A 161 -12.76 -3.07 -15.77
C LEU A 161 -13.38 -3.94 -14.67
N LEU A 162 -14.30 -4.85 -15.00
CA LEU A 162 -14.91 -5.79 -14.06
C LEU A 162 -13.86 -6.74 -13.47
N SER A 163 -13.01 -7.32 -14.32
CA SER A 163 -11.89 -8.18 -13.91
C SER A 163 -10.93 -7.44 -12.97
N LEU A 164 -10.56 -6.20 -13.30
CA LEU A 164 -9.70 -5.37 -12.45
C LEU A 164 -10.35 -5.04 -11.10
N LYS A 165 -11.66 -4.77 -11.08
CA LYS A 165 -12.44 -4.57 -9.84
C LYS A 165 -12.44 -5.82 -8.96
N GLU A 166 -12.68 -6.99 -9.53
CA GLU A 166 -12.70 -8.25 -8.78
C GLU A 166 -11.34 -8.52 -8.12
N GLU A 167 -10.25 -8.40 -8.89
CA GLU A 167 -8.91 -8.58 -8.34
C GLU A 167 -8.60 -7.57 -7.22
N PHE A 168 -8.98 -6.30 -7.41
CA PHE A 168 -8.80 -5.24 -6.42
C PHE A 168 -9.53 -5.55 -5.11
N PHE A 169 -10.81 -5.94 -5.18
CA PHE A 169 -11.58 -6.28 -3.99
C PHE A 169 -11.06 -7.53 -3.27
N ASN A 170 -10.51 -8.50 -4.02
CA ASN A 170 -9.85 -9.66 -3.41
C ASN A 170 -8.60 -9.26 -2.61
N VAL A 171 -7.77 -8.35 -3.13
CA VAL A 171 -6.61 -7.82 -2.39
C VAL A 171 -7.05 -7.09 -1.12
N LEU A 172 -8.08 -6.24 -1.20
CA LEU A 172 -8.58 -5.51 -0.03
C LEU A 172 -9.19 -6.42 1.03
N LYS A 173 -9.94 -7.45 0.62
CA LYS A 173 -10.53 -8.42 1.54
C LYS A 173 -9.45 -9.10 2.39
N ASN A 174 -8.30 -9.42 1.80
CA ASN A 174 -7.17 -10.00 2.52
C ASN A 174 -6.54 -9.00 3.49
N ALA A 175 -6.43 -7.72 3.09
CA ALA A 175 -5.95 -6.63 3.95
C ALA A 175 -6.86 -6.39 5.16
N ASP A 176 -8.17 -6.62 5.03
CA ASP A 176 -9.16 -6.43 6.10
C ASP A 176 -9.38 -7.65 6.99
N ASN A 177 -8.52 -8.66 6.92
CA ASN A 177 -8.66 -9.85 7.74
C ASN A 177 -8.55 -9.54 9.25
N PRO A 178 -9.64 -9.69 10.04
CA PRO A 178 -9.65 -9.31 11.46
C PRO A 178 -8.77 -10.20 12.32
N ASP A 179 -8.57 -11.47 11.95
CA ASP A 179 -7.73 -12.42 12.72
C ASP A 179 -6.24 -12.03 12.72
N ILE A 180 -5.89 -11.17 11.76
CA ILE A 180 -4.55 -10.65 11.59
C ILE A 180 -4.45 -9.33 12.31
N LYS A 181 -5.41 -8.41 12.11
CA LYS A 181 -5.44 -7.11 12.78
C LYS A 181 -5.47 -7.23 14.32
N GLU A 182 -6.21 -8.20 14.87
CA GLU A 182 -6.33 -8.40 16.32
C GLU A 182 -5.37 -9.46 16.89
N VAL A 183 -4.54 -9.07 17.86
CA VAL A 183 -3.82 -10.03 18.71
C VAL A 183 -4.62 -10.31 19.97
N LYS A 184 -5.54 -11.29 19.90
CA LYS A 184 -6.37 -11.71 21.03
C LYS A 184 -5.53 -12.15 22.23
N GLY A 185 -5.96 -11.78 23.43
CA GLY A 185 -5.38 -12.22 24.71
C GLY A 185 -4.18 -11.41 25.23
N ILE A 186 -3.72 -10.35 24.54
CA ILE A 186 -2.66 -9.46 25.09
C ILE A 186 -3.15 -8.75 26.35
N GLY A 187 -4.40 -8.28 26.38
CA GLY A 187 -4.98 -7.59 27.54
C GLY A 187 -5.03 -8.48 28.78
N ASP A 188 -5.49 -9.72 28.63
CA ASP A 188 -5.58 -10.69 29.74
C ASP A 188 -4.18 -11.07 30.26
N ARG A 189 -3.19 -11.16 29.38
CA ARG A 189 -1.79 -11.45 29.74
C ARG A 189 -1.15 -10.29 30.49
N LEU A 190 -1.34 -9.05 30.02
CA LEU A 190 -0.90 -7.85 30.73
C LEU A 190 -1.57 -7.73 32.10
N ALA A 191 -2.86 -8.02 32.18
CA ALA A 191 -3.60 -8.01 33.45
C ALA A 191 -3.06 -9.06 34.44
N ASN A 192 -2.78 -10.28 33.97
CA ASN A 192 -2.19 -11.34 34.81
C ASN A 192 -0.75 -11.00 35.26
N LEU A 193 0.07 -10.39 34.40
CA LEU A 193 1.42 -9.96 34.77
C LEU A 193 1.40 -8.82 35.78
N ASN A 194 0.50 -7.85 35.62
CA ASN A 194 0.33 -6.77 36.59
C ASN A 194 -0.10 -7.33 37.96
N LYS A 195 -1.03 -8.29 37.98
CA LYS A 195 -1.41 -8.99 39.20
C LYS A 195 -0.23 -9.74 39.84
N LEU A 196 0.60 -10.40 39.04
CA LEU A 196 1.78 -11.10 39.54
C LEU A 196 2.82 -10.13 40.13
N ILE A 197 2.99 -8.94 39.54
CA ILE A 197 3.83 -7.87 40.09
C ILE A 197 3.28 -7.38 41.45
N GLU A 198 1.96 -7.18 41.56
CA GLU A 198 1.31 -6.82 42.82
C GLU A 198 1.50 -7.90 43.91
N ASP A 199 1.38 -9.18 43.53
CA ASP A 199 1.61 -10.32 44.42
C ASP A 199 3.08 -10.39 44.89
N PHE A 200 4.05 -10.15 43.99
CA PHE A 200 5.46 -10.07 44.36
C PHE A 200 5.76 -8.88 45.30
N ASP A 201 5.12 -7.73 45.09
CA ASP A 201 5.25 -6.58 45.99
C ASP A 201 4.73 -6.88 47.38
N LYS A 202 3.59 -7.56 47.46
CA LYS A 202 3.03 -8.05 48.72
C LYS A 202 3.99 -9.04 49.40
N HIS A 203 4.52 -10.02 48.68
CA HIS A 203 5.46 -10.99 49.25
C HIS A 203 6.77 -10.35 49.72
N CYS A 204 7.32 -9.39 48.97
CA CYS A 204 8.48 -8.63 49.41
C CYS A 204 8.21 -7.85 50.70
N ASN A 205 7.03 -7.21 50.81
CA ASN A 205 6.64 -6.47 52.00
C ASN A 205 6.42 -7.40 53.20
N ASP A 206 5.68 -8.49 53.02
CA ASP A 206 5.43 -9.50 54.07
C ASP A 206 6.74 -10.13 54.56
N GLN A 207 7.69 -10.47 53.66
CA GLN A 207 8.98 -11.05 54.06
C GLN A 207 9.91 -10.03 54.74
N ASN A 208 9.86 -8.75 54.34
CA ASN A 208 10.58 -7.68 55.03
C ASN A 208 9.98 -7.37 56.40
N GLU A 209 8.66 -7.47 56.55
CA GLU A 209 7.96 -7.37 57.84
C GLU A 209 8.33 -8.55 58.73
N ILE A 210 8.35 -9.78 58.20
CA ILE A 210 8.83 -10.99 58.89
C ILE A 210 10.29 -10.85 59.35
N LYS A 211 11.17 -10.27 58.52
CA LYS A 211 12.56 -9.93 58.91
C LYS A 211 12.60 -8.93 60.07
N GLY A 212 11.66 -7.99 60.13
CA GLY A 212 11.45 -7.08 61.27
C GLY A 212 10.87 -7.78 62.50
N ILE A 213 9.95 -8.73 62.31
CA ILE A 213 9.31 -9.54 63.36
C ILE A 213 10.29 -10.56 63.95
N PHE A 214 11.28 -11.09 63.22
CA PHE A 214 12.30 -11.96 63.81
C PHE A 214 13.27 -11.23 64.79
N SER A 215 13.07 -9.94 65.04
CA SER A 215 13.58 -9.20 66.21
C SER A 215 12.75 -9.43 67.49
N SER A 216 11.58 -10.08 67.40
CA SER A 216 10.70 -10.41 68.51
C SER A 216 9.69 -11.52 68.13
N ASP A 217 9.91 -12.69 68.71
CA ASP A 217 9.07 -13.89 68.78
C ASP A 217 7.61 -13.78 68.26
N ARG A 218 7.34 -14.35 67.07
CA ARG A 218 6.12 -15.13 66.73
C ARG A 218 6.17 -15.70 65.31
N MET A 219 5.88 -17.00 65.20
CA MET A 219 5.75 -17.76 63.94
C MET A 219 4.30 -17.86 63.49
N GLY A 220 4.06 -17.74 62.17
CA GLY A 220 2.81 -18.11 61.50
C GLY A 220 2.96 -18.26 59.99
N TYR A 221 2.78 -19.50 59.53
CA TYR A 221 2.66 -20.09 58.18
C TYR A 221 2.49 -19.21 56.92
N ALA A 222 3.22 -19.55 55.84
CA ALA A 222 2.71 -19.48 54.46
C ALA A 222 3.49 -20.42 53.51
N ARG A 223 2.75 -21.04 52.58
CA ARG A 223 3.12 -22.11 51.66
C ARG A 223 2.57 -21.73 50.28
N ASP A 224 3.38 -21.71 49.23
CA ASP A 224 3.08 -22.38 47.94
C ASP A 224 4.28 -22.30 46.95
N PRO A 225 4.72 -23.42 46.33
CA PRO A 225 5.72 -23.44 45.28
C PRO A 225 5.06 -23.66 43.91
N ASN A 226 4.70 -22.58 43.21
CA ASN A 226 4.42 -22.63 41.78
C ASN A 226 4.43 -21.22 41.18
N VAL A 227 5.62 -20.66 41.03
CA VAL A 227 5.86 -19.45 40.26
C VAL A 227 6.92 -19.84 39.24
N LEU A 228 6.49 -20.25 38.05
CA LEU A 228 7.16 -20.07 36.75
C LEU A 228 6.47 -20.89 35.63
N PRO A 229 5.33 -20.42 35.07
CA PRO A 229 4.83 -20.89 33.78
C PRO A 229 5.29 -20.03 32.58
N ASP A 230 6.08 -18.97 32.77
CA ASP A 230 5.98 -17.79 31.89
C ASP A 230 7.02 -17.67 30.76
N VAL A 231 8.10 -18.46 30.79
CA VAL A 231 9.10 -18.49 29.68
C VAL A 231 8.48 -19.05 28.39
N CYS A 232 7.48 -19.94 28.51
CA CYS A 232 6.77 -20.52 27.37
C CYS A 232 5.84 -19.51 26.67
N THR A 233 5.25 -18.57 27.41
CA THR A 233 4.26 -17.62 26.86
C THR A 233 4.90 -16.51 26.00
N LYS A 234 6.14 -16.10 26.32
CA LYS A 234 6.92 -15.13 25.51
C LYS A 234 7.21 -15.69 24.12
N ARG A 235 7.64 -16.96 24.05
CA ARG A 235 7.96 -17.64 22.78
C ARG A 235 6.72 -17.78 21.89
N GLU A 236 5.59 -18.17 22.48
CA GLU A 236 4.31 -18.30 21.74
C GLU A 236 3.82 -16.97 21.18
N LEU A 237 3.96 -15.86 21.91
CA LEU A 237 3.61 -14.52 21.41
C LEU A 237 4.51 -14.11 20.25
N SER A 238 5.83 -14.24 20.41
CA SER A 238 6.78 -13.91 19.36
C SER A 238 6.57 -14.75 18.11
N ASP A 239 6.33 -16.06 18.24
CA ASP A 239 6.04 -16.95 17.11
C ASP A 239 4.69 -16.63 16.44
N SER A 240 3.72 -16.13 17.20
CA SER A 240 2.43 -15.68 16.69
C SER A 240 2.55 -14.36 15.92
N ILE A 241 3.28 -13.38 16.47
CA ILE A 241 3.55 -12.10 15.80
C ILE A 241 4.38 -12.31 14.53
N ASN A 242 5.43 -13.13 14.58
CA ASN A 242 6.27 -13.42 13.41
C ASN A 242 5.46 -14.01 12.24
N ARG A 243 4.54 -14.94 12.51
CA ARG A 243 3.64 -15.49 11.48
C ARG A 243 2.72 -14.43 10.89
N ARG A 244 2.19 -13.52 11.71
CA ARG A 244 1.34 -12.43 11.22
C ARG A 244 2.13 -11.38 10.42
N ILE A 245 3.37 -11.05 10.82
CA ILE A 245 4.26 -10.16 10.04
C ILE A 245 4.53 -10.75 8.66
N GLN A 246 4.80 -12.06 8.58
CA GLN A 246 4.98 -12.73 7.28
C GLN A 246 3.73 -12.62 6.41
N TYR A 247 2.54 -12.82 7.00
CA TYR A 247 1.29 -12.63 6.26
C TYR A 247 1.13 -11.18 5.79
N ILE A 248 1.34 -10.19 6.66
CA ILE A 248 1.25 -8.77 6.28
C ILE A 248 2.21 -8.46 5.14
N SER A 249 3.45 -8.96 5.19
CA SER A 249 4.40 -8.79 4.10
C SER A 249 3.89 -9.35 2.76
N CYS A 250 3.17 -10.47 2.77
CA CYS A 250 2.48 -10.96 1.58
C CYS A 250 1.37 -10.01 1.12
N ILE A 251 0.52 -9.49 2.03
CA ILE A 251 -0.52 -8.51 1.66
C ILE A 251 0.12 -7.24 1.09
N GLU A 252 1.16 -6.70 1.73
CA GLU A 252 1.87 -5.51 1.26
C GLU A 252 2.42 -5.71 -0.16
N SER A 253 2.97 -6.91 -0.43
CA SER A 253 3.41 -7.28 -1.77
C SER A 253 2.25 -7.28 -2.77
N ASP A 254 1.09 -7.81 -2.40
CA ASP A 254 -0.08 -7.87 -3.28
C ASP A 254 -0.71 -6.49 -3.50
N ILE A 255 -0.77 -5.63 -2.47
CA ILE A 255 -1.14 -4.22 -2.57
C ILE A 255 -0.18 -3.49 -3.51
N HIS A 256 1.13 -3.72 -3.38
CA HIS A 256 2.12 -3.11 -4.27
C HIS A 256 1.94 -3.55 -5.73
N LYS A 257 1.78 -4.85 -5.98
CA LYS A 257 1.49 -5.38 -7.33
C LYS A 257 0.22 -4.75 -7.90
N MET A 258 -0.83 -4.61 -7.09
CA MET A 258 -2.08 -3.98 -7.48
C MET A 258 -1.87 -2.49 -7.81
N GLN A 259 -1.11 -1.75 -7.01
CA GLN A 259 -0.73 -0.36 -7.29
C GLN A 259 0.01 -0.22 -8.62
N THR A 260 0.97 -1.11 -8.89
CA THR A 260 1.68 -1.14 -10.18
C THR A 260 0.73 -1.43 -11.33
N LYS A 261 -0.18 -2.39 -11.16
CA LYS A 261 -1.18 -2.74 -12.18
C LYS A 261 -2.11 -1.57 -12.48
N ILE A 262 -2.64 -0.90 -11.45
CA ILE A 262 -3.46 0.33 -11.57
C ILE A 262 -2.70 1.41 -12.35
N HIS A 263 -1.43 1.65 -12.00
CA HIS A 263 -0.60 2.64 -12.70
C HIS A 263 -0.41 2.30 -14.18
N ASN A 264 -0.15 1.03 -14.49
CA ASN A 264 0.05 0.56 -15.86
C ASN A 264 -1.22 0.70 -16.69
N PHE A 265 -2.38 0.37 -16.13
CA PHE A 265 -3.67 0.60 -16.79
C PHE A 265 -3.92 2.08 -17.07
N TRP A 266 -3.68 2.94 -16.09
CA TRP A 266 -3.81 4.38 -16.26
C TRP A 266 -2.91 4.90 -17.39
N LYS A 267 -1.63 4.51 -17.40
CA LYS A 267 -0.67 4.87 -18.45
C LYS A 267 -1.11 4.37 -19.82
N TYR A 268 -1.58 3.14 -19.90
CA TYR A 268 -2.02 2.54 -21.16
C TYR A 268 -3.24 3.27 -21.73
N MET A 269 -4.26 3.49 -20.89
CA MET A 269 -5.44 4.27 -21.27
C MET A 269 -5.08 5.69 -21.71
N GLN A 270 -4.18 6.36 -20.99
CA GLN A 270 -3.70 7.70 -21.39
C GLN A 270 -2.96 7.68 -22.73
N SER A 271 -2.16 6.65 -22.98
CA SER A 271 -1.50 6.45 -24.28
C SER A 271 -2.51 6.31 -25.41
N VAL A 272 -3.52 5.44 -25.25
CA VAL A 272 -4.58 5.23 -26.26
C VAL A 272 -5.36 6.52 -26.52
N MET A 273 -5.77 7.24 -25.47
CA MET A 273 -6.46 8.53 -25.60
C MET A 273 -5.62 9.57 -26.35
N ASN A 274 -4.33 9.66 -26.04
CA ASN A 274 -3.43 10.59 -26.72
C ASN A 274 -3.28 10.25 -28.21
N GLN A 275 -3.15 8.97 -28.55
CA GLN A 275 -3.03 8.51 -29.93
C GLN A 275 -4.31 8.78 -30.73
N ILE A 276 -5.50 8.53 -30.14
CA ILE A 276 -6.79 8.87 -30.76
C ILE A 276 -6.91 10.38 -30.97
N ASN A 277 -6.50 11.19 -29.99
CA ASN A 277 -6.51 12.66 -30.14
C ASN A 277 -5.58 13.12 -31.27
N CYS A 278 -4.41 12.50 -31.43
CA CYS A 278 -3.52 12.78 -32.56
C CYS A 278 -4.18 12.44 -33.91
N LEU A 279 -4.81 11.27 -34.02
CA LEU A 279 -5.58 10.90 -35.21
C LEU A 279 -6.69 11.92 -35.48
N GLU A 280 -7.48 12.28 -34.47
CA GLU A 280 -8.52 13.31 -34.59
C GLU A 280 -7.98 14.64 -35.12
N GLN A 281 -6.79 15.08 -34.68
CA GLN A 281 -6.17 16.30 -35.22
C GLN A 281 -5.83 16.19 -36.71
N VAL A 282 -5.37 15.02 -37.17
CA VAL A 282 -5.09 14.76 -38.60
C VAL A 282 -6.40 14.84 -39.40
N LEU A 283 -7.49 14.27 -38.88
CA LEU A 283 -8.79 14.29 -39.57
C LEU A 283 -9.44 15.68 -39.60
N LEU A 284 -9.15 16.53 -38.61
CA LEU A 284 -9.62 17.92 -38.59
C LEU A 284 -8.80 18.86 -39.51
N ALA A 285 -7.59 18.45 -39.91
CA ALA A 285 -6.71 19.26 -40.75
C ALA A 285 -7.33 19.70 -42.10
N PRO A 286 -8.01 18.84 -42.89
CA PRO A 286 -8.64 19.28 -44.13
C PRO A 286 -9.75 20.30 -43.93
N GLN A 287 -10.58 20.18 -42.88
CA GLN A 287 -11.60 21.19 -42.58
C GLN A 287 -10.95 22.55 -42.26
N ARG A 288 -9.86 22.54 -41.47
CA ARG A 288 -9.09 23.74 -41.14
C ARG A 288 -8.46 24.35 -42.40
N TYR A 289 -7.90 23.52 -43.27
CA TYR A 289 -7.35 23.93 -44.57
C TYR A 289 -8.37 24.67 -45.43
N LEU A 290 -9.56 24.10 -45.60
CA LEU A 290 -10.63 24.69 -46.41
C LEU A 290 -11.13 26.01 -45.82
N LYS A 291 -11.29 26.10 -44.49
CA LYS A 291 -11.64 27.35 -43.81
C LYS A 291 -10.60 28.44 -44.06
N MET A 292 -9.31 28.09 -44.03
CA MET A 292 -8.24 29.04 -44.35
C MET A 292 -8.27 29.49 -45.80
N CYS A 293 -8.50 28.58 -46.75
CA CYS A 293 -8.63 28.93 -48.16
C CYS A 293 -9.82 29.89 -48.41
N ALA A 294 -10.97 29.61 -47.80
CA ALA A 294 -12.14 30.48 -47.88
C ALA A 294 -11.87 31.88 -47.31
N GLU A 295 -11.16 31.96 -46.18
CA GLU A 295 -10.78 33.23 -45.57
C GLU A 295 -9.82 34.04 -46.46
N VAL A 296 -8.86 33.39 -47.14
CA VAL A 296 -7.98 34.05 -48.11
C VAL A 296 -8.79 34.62 -49.28
N CYS A 297 -9.74 33.88 -49.82
CA CYS A 297 -10.64 34.36 -50.88
C CYS A 297 -11.45 35.57 -50.42
N ARG A 298 -12.06 35.50 -49.23
CA ARG A 298 -12.82 36.60 -48.62
C ARG A 298 -11.98 37.86 -48.45
N ARG A 299 -10.74 37.73 -47.96
CA ARG A 299 -9.81 38.86 -47.80
C ARG A 299 -9.41 39.49 -49.14
N ARG A 300 -9.20 38.69 -50.17
CA ARG A 300 -8.92 39.20 -51.53
C ARG A 300 -10.09 39.97 -52.11
N GLU A 301 -11.32 39.46 -51.94
CA GLU A 301 -12.53 40.14 -52.38
C GLU A 301 -12.73 41.47 -51.65
N PHE A 302 -12.53 41.49 -50.32
CA PHE A 302 -12.57 42.71 -49.52
C PHE A 302 -11.52 43.74 -49.98
N SER A 303 -10.26 43.33 -50.14
CA SER A 303 -9.19 44.21 -50.61
C SER A 303 -9.49 44.79 -52.00
N SER A 304 -10.00 43.96 -52.93
CA SER A 304 -10.37 44.39 -54.27
C SER A 304 -11.49 45.46 -54.27
N ARG A 305 -12.42 45.38 -53.32
CA ARG A 305 -13.55 46.31 -53.18
C ARG A 305 -13.22 47.59 -52.41
N TYR A 306 -12.32 47.53 -51.44
CA TYR A 306 -12.15 48.61 -50.45
C TYR A 306 -10.73 49.17 -50.32
N MET A 307 -9.71 48.56 -50.93
CA MET A 307 -8.31 48.99 -50.82
C MET A 307 -7.67 49.35 -52.17
N LYS A 308 -8.46 49.91 -53.10
CA LYS A 308 -7.94 50.61 -54.28
C LYS A 308 -7.71 52.07 -53.98
#